data_AF-A0A2D5G9B3-F1
#
_entry.id   AF-A0A2D5G9B3-F1
#
_cell.length_a   1.000
_cell.length_b   1.000
_cell.length_c   1.000
_cell.angle_alpha   90.00
_cell.angle_beta   90.00
_cell.angle_gamma   90.00
#
_symmetry.space_group_name_H-M   'P 1'
#
loop_
_entity.id
_entity.type
_entity.pdbx_description
1 polymer ?
#
loop_
_entity_poly.entity_id
_entity_poly.type
_entity_poly.pdbx_seq_one_letter_code
_entity_poly.pdbx_strand_id
1 'polypeptide(L)'
;MKRIRYVLAALLFSTSINATAAIKEECSGLAGMSSNLNTVAEAFKLIGEIEHGDDLDKALGEVVDAMVLVAEAENTPRLTHAVSDLSQAYNSLNVNQFQKALNQVIHYMDGLYKRECL
;
A
#
# COMPACT_ATOMS: atom_id res chain seq x y z
N MET A 1 35.60 -42.03 32.73
CA MET A 1 34.19 -42.50 32.80
C MET A 1 33.31 -41.38 33.33
N LYS A 2 32.23 -41.05 32.60
CA LYS A 2 30.92 -40.48 33.04
C LYS A 2 30.93 -39.10 33.74
N ARG A 3 30.12 -38.09 33.40
CA ARG A 3 29.09 -37.81 32.38
C ARG A 3 28.87 -36.28 32.42
N ILE A 4 29.30 -35.53 31.41
CA ILE A 4 28.83 -34.14 31.18
C ILE A 4 27.57 -34.26 30.34
N ARG A 5 26.39 -34.32 30.95
CA ARG A 5 25.17 -34.63 30.19
C ARG A 5 23.92 -33.99 30.82
N TYR A 6 23.52 -32.88 30.19
CA TYR A 6 22.15 -32.36 30.05
C TYR A 6 21.55 -31.53 31.20
N VAL A 7 21.72 -30.21 31.18
CA VAL A 7 20.74 -29.27 31.80
C VAL A 7 20.38 -28.07 30.90
N LEU A 8 21.13 -27.78 29.83
CA LEU A 8 20.77 -26.72 28.87
C LEU A 8 20.11 -27.30 27.61
N ALA A 9 18.85 -27.72 27.69
CA ALA A 9 18.08 -28.09 26.49
C ALA A 9 16.55 -28.01 26.69
N ALA A 10 16.04 -26.94 27.30
CA ALA A 10 14.59 -26.83 27.53
C ALA A 10 14.01 -25.40 27.51
N LEU A 11 14.57 -24.47 26.72
CA LEU A 11 14.06 -23.09 26.64
C LEU A 11 13.89 -22.53 25.21
N LEU A 12 13.84 -23.39 24.18
CA LEU A 12 13.73 -22.94 22.78
C LEU A 12 12.41 -23.28 22.07
N PHE A 13 11.30 -23.46 22.79
CA PHE A 13 10.02 -23.85 22.16
C PHE A 13 8.80 -23.03 22.60
N SER A 14 8.93 -21.71 22.76
CA SER A 14 7.77 -20.87 23.10
C SER A 14 7.79 -19.49 22.45
N THR A 15 8.00 -19.43 21.14
CA THR A 15 7.77 -18.21 20.33
C THR A 15 7.16 -18.56 18.98
N SER A 16 5.94 -19.09 18.96
CA SER A 16 5.28 -19.41 17.69
C SER A 16 3.76 -19.32 17.75
N ILE A 17 3.18 -18.26 18.34
CA ILE A 17 1.72 -18.05 18.30
C ILE A 17 1.28 -16.60 17.95
N ASN A 18 2.15 -15.58 17.97
CA ASN A 18 1.69 -14.19 17.72
C ASN A 18 1.72 -13.72 16.25
N ALA A 19 2.18 -14.53 15.30
CA ALA A 19 2.28 -14.10 13.90
C ALA A 19 0.93 -13.94 13.18
N THR A 20 -0.10 -14.67 13.61
CA THR A 20 -1.41 -14.67 12.93
C THR A 20 -2.25 -13.42 13.17
N ALA A 21 -2.03 -12.71 14.28
CA ALA A 21 -2.74 -11.46 14.57
C ALA A 21 -2.17 -10.27 13.79
N ALA A 22 -0.83 -10.15 13.73
CA ALA A 22 -0.15 -9.07 13.01
C ALA A 22 -0.47 -9.10 11.50
N ILE A 23 -0.40 -10.28 10.87
CA ILE A 23 -0.75 -10.45 9.45
C ILE A 23 -2.20 -10.06 9.19
N LYS A 24 -3.13 -10.42 10.09
CA LYS A 24 -4.55 -10.09 9.93
C LYS A 24 -4.81 -8.57 9.98
N GLU A 25 -4.10 -7.85 10.85
CA GLU A 25 -4.20 -6.39 10.97
C GLU A 25 -3.62 -5.69 9.73
N GLU A 26 -2.42 -6.08 9.30
CA GLU A 26 -1.77 -5.57 8.08
C GLU A 26 -2.65 -5.80 6.83
N CYS A 27 -3.24 -6.99 6.72
CA CYS A 27 -4.15 -7.33 5.63
C CYS A 27 -5.45 -6.52 5.63
N SER A 28 -5.98 -6.20 6.80
CA SER A 28 -7.14 -5.32 6.90
C SER A 28 -6.81 -3.89 6.46
N GLY A 29 -5.59 -3.42 6.74
CA GLY A 29 -5.07 -2.14 6.28
C GLY A 29 -4.94 -2.08 4.76
N LEU A 30 -4.29 -3.08 4.15
CA LEU A 30 -4.14 -3.18 2.69
C LEU A 30 -5.49 -3.24 1.96
N ALA A 31 -6.44 -4.04 2.47
CA ALA A 31 -7.79 -4.12 1.93
C ALA A 31 -8.52 -2.77 2.01
N GLY A 32 -8.41 -2.09 3.17
CA GLY A 32 -9.01 -0.76 3.36
C GLY A 32 -8.42 0.29 2.42
N MET A 33 -7.09 0.31 2.25
CA MET A 33 -6.41 1.22 1.32
C MET A 33 -6.86 0.99 -0.13
N SER A 34 -6.88 -0.26 -0.61
CA SER A 34 -7.34 -0.55 -1.97
C SER A 34 -8.80 -0.15 -2.18
N SER A 35 -9.68 -0.43 -1.22
CA SER A 35 -11.10 -0.03 -1.29
C SER A 35 -11.26 1.49 -1.36
N ASN A 36 -10.48 2.23 -0.56
CA ASN A 36 -10.53 3.70 -0.55
C ASN A 36 -10.01 4.28 -1.87
N LEU A 37 -8.92 3.74 -2.43
CA LEU A 37 -8.41 4.17 -3.73
C LEU A 37 -9.41 3.89 -4.86
N ASN A 38 -10.08 2.75 -4.84
CA ASN A 38 -11.17 2.47 -5.78
C ASN A 38 -12.30 3.50 -5.67
N THR A 39 -12.68 3.88 -4.45
CA THR A 39 -13.68 4.93 -4.21
C THR A 39 -13.23 6.28 -4.78
N VAL A 40 -11.96 6.66 -4.56
CA VAL A 40 -11.38 7.87 -5.15
C VAL A 40 -11.40 7.79 -6.68
N ALA A 41 -11.00 6.67 -7.27
CA ALA A 41 -10.99 6.49 -8.72
C ALA A 41 -12.39 6.55 -9.34
N GLU A 42 -13.42 6.08 -8.64
CA GLU A 42 -14.81 6.20 -9.07
C GLU A 42 -15.32 7.64 -8.98
N ALA A 43 -15.07 8.33 -7.87
CA ALA A 43 -15.44 9.74 -7.71
C ALA A 43 -14.72 10.62 -8.76
N PHE A 44 -13.44 10.34 -9.01
CA PHE A 44 -12.60 11.10 -9.92
C PHE A 44 -13.07 11.01 -11.38
N LYS A 45 -13.76 9.93 -11.80
CA LYS A 45 -14.38 9.82 -13.14
C LYS A 45 -15.40 10.92 -13.43
N LEU A 46 -15.95 11.54 -12.40
CA LEU A 46 -16.99 12.57 -12.52
C LEU A 46 -16.39 13.98 -12.63
N ILE A 47 -15.07 14.10 -12.54
CA ILE A 47 -14.35 15.37 -12.52
C ILE A 47 -13.89 15.73 -13.93
N GLY A 48 -14.16 16.98 -14.33
CA GLY A 48 -13.76 17.50 -15.63
C GLY A 48 -12.33 18.03 -15.67
N GLU A 49 -11.91 18.76 -14.63
CA GLU A 49 -10.61 19.44 -14.54
C GLU A 49 -10.11 19.43 -13.09
N ILE A 50 -8.78 19.46 -12.89
CA ILE A 50 -8.15 19.75 -11.59
C ILE A 50 -7.68 21.20 -11.66
N GLU A 51 -8.16 22.05 -10.74
CA GLU A 51 -7.71 23.43 -10.62
C GLU A 51 -6.67 23.57 -9.51
N HIS A 52 -5.55 24.24 -9.81
CA HIS A 52 -4.49 24.37 -8.84
C HIS A 52 -4.92 25.13 -7.58
N GLY A 53 -4.65 24.55 -6.40
CA GLY A 53 -4.91 25.14 -5.11
C GLY A 53 -6.35 25.04 -4.61
N ASP A 54 -7.25 24.43 -5.38
CA ASP A 54 -8.59 24.11 -4.92
C ASP A 54 -8.57 22.96 -3.88
N ASP A 55 -9.72 22.66 -3.29
CA ASP A 55 -9.80 21.63 -2.25
C ASP A 55 -9.65 20.22 -2.83
N LEU A 56 -9.94 20.04 -4.12
CA LEU A 56 -9.73 18.78 -4.81
C LEU A 56 -8.22 18.53 -5.03
N ASP A 57 -7.48 19.49 -5.54
CA ASP A 57 -6.03 19.46 -5.73
C ASP A 57 -5.32 19.06 -4.43
N LYS A 58 -5.67 19.72 -3.32
CA LYS A 58 -5.13 19.36 -1.99
C LYS A 58 -5.43 17.92 -1.62
N ALA A 59 -6.68 17.48 -1.75
CA ALA A 59 -7.07 16.13 -1.40
C ALA A 59 -6.38 15.07 -2.28
N LEU A 60 -6.20 15.36 -3.57
CA LEU A 60 -5.46 14.49 -4.49
C LEU A 60 -3.97 14.46 -4.16
N GLY A 61 -3.39 15.60 -3.78
CA GLY A 61 -2.02 15.70 -3.27
C GLY A 61 -1.81 14.80 -2.05
N GLU A 62 -2.72 14.82 -1.08
CA GLU A 62 -2.66 13.94 0.09
C GLU A 62 -2.72 12.44 -0.30
N VAL A 63 -3.53 12.08 -1.29
CA VAL A 63 -3.57 10.71 -1.82
C VAL A 63 -2.24 10.33 -2.48
N VAL A 64 -1.67 11.22 -3.28
CA VAL A 64 -0.36 11.00 -3.93
C VAL A 64 0.72 10.79 -2.87
N ASP A 65 0.80 11.68 -1.88
CA ASP A 65 1.79 11.61 -0.80
C ASP A 65 1.66 10.32 0.01
N ALA A 66 0.42 9.93 0.35
CA ALA A 66 0.17 8.67 1.03
C ALA A 66 0.66 7.47 0.20
N MET A 67 0.44 7.47 -1.11
CA MET A 67 0.90 6.39 -1.99
C MET A 67 2.41 6.35 -2.16
N VAL A 68 3.11 7.49 -2.10
CA VAL A 68 4.58 7.54 -2.05
C VAL A 68 5.08 6.79 -0.83
N LEU A 69 4.51 7.07 0.35
CA LEU A 69 4.90 6.40 1.59
C LEU A 69 4.65 4.88 1.53
N VAL A 70 3.52 4.45 0.96
CA VAL A 70 3.23 3.02 0.78
C VAL A 70 4.23 2.38 -0.18
N ALA A 71 4.53 3.02 -1.31
CA ALA A 71 5.49 2.50 -2.27
C ALA A 71 6.92 2.38 -1.70
N GLU A 72 7.32 3.33 -0.85
CA GLU A 72 8.60 3.28 -0.13
C GLU A 72 8.63 2.14 0.90
N ALA A 73 7.54 1.95 1.66
CA ALA A 73 7.44 0.89 2.66
C ALA A 73 7.45 -0.52 2.02
N GLU A 74 6.67 -0.71 0.96
CA GLU A 74 6.58 -1.98 0.23
C GLU A 74 7.82 -2.29 -0.60
N ASN A 75 8.54 -1.24 -1.04
CA ASN A 75 9.79 -1.31 -1.81
C ASN A 75 9.70 -2.25 -3.03
N THR A 76 8.58 -2.19 -3.76
CA THR A 76 8.38 -2.98 -4.98
C THR A 76 8.53 -2.10 -6.23
N PRO A 77 9.42 -2.44 -7.18
CA PRO A 77 9.69 -1.59 -8.35
C PRO A 77 8.44 -1.22 -9.16
N ARG A 78 7.46 -2.13 -9.23
CA ARG A 78 6.21 -1.90 -9.97
C ARG A 78 5.32 -0.86 -9.31
N LEU A 79 5.13 -0.95 -7.99
CA LEU A 79 4.33 0.03 -7.26
C LEU A 79 5.04 1.38 -7.25
N THR A 80 6.35 1.41 -7.00
CA THR A 80 7.16 2.65 -7.05
C THR A 80 7.04 3.35 -8.40
N HIS A 81 7.09 2.61 -9.51
CA HIS A 81 6.93 3.21 -10.84
C HIS A 81 5.51 3.76 -11.05
N ALA A 82 4.47 3.00 -10.69
CA ALA A 82 3.08 3.45 -10.82
C ALA A 82 2.78 4.70 -9.99
N VAL A 83 3.34 4.78 -8.77
CA VAL A 83 3.20 5.96 -7.91
C VAL A 83 3.99 7.15 -8.45
N SER A 84 5.16 6.93 -9.06
CA SER A 84 5.89 7.99 -9.75
C SER A 84 5.08 8.56 -10.93
N ASP A 85 4.46 7.70 -11.73
CA ASP A 85 3.57 8.13 -12.83
C ASP A 85 2.36 8.89 -12.30
N LEU A 86 1.78 8.46 -11.17
CA LEU A 86 0.67 9.15 -10.50
C LEU A 86 1.09 10.56 -10.05
N SER A 87 2.25 10.68 -9.42
CA SER A 87 2.79 11.96 -8.95
C SER A 87 3.11 12.91 -10.11
N GLN A 88 3.66 12.40 -11.21
CA GLN A 88 3.88 13.20 -12.43
C GLN A 88 2.56 13.67 -13.07
N ALA A 89 1.56 12.81 -13.11
CA ALA A 89 0.25 13.15 -13.65
C ALA A 89 -0.48 14.20 -12.80
N TYR A 90 -0.36 14.10 -11.46
CA TYR A 90 -0.85 15.10 -10.52
C TYR A 90 -0.16 16.46 -10.74
N ASN A 91 1.17 16.49 -10.76
CA ASN A 91 1.94 17.73 -10.94
C ASN A 91 1.73 18.42 -12.30
N SER A 92 1.25 17.67 -13.30
CA SER A 92 0.90 18.20 -14.61
C SER A 92 -0.59 18.57 -14.75
N LEU A 93 -1.38 18.42 -13.68
CA LEU A 93 -2.83 18.65 -13.63
C LEU A 93 -3.60 17.88 -14.73
N ASN A 94 -3.04 16.75 -15.18
CA ASN A 94 -3.59 16.00 -16.30
C ASN A 94 -4.54 14.92 -15.79
N VAL A 95 -5.84 15.24 -15.74
CA VAL A 95 -6.93 14.36 -15.27
C VAL A 95 -6.86 12.97 -15.87
N ASN A 96 -6.71 12.86 -17.19
CA ASN A 96 -6.72 11.57 -17.88
C ASN A 96 -5.49 10.72 -17.50
N GLN A 97 -4.31 11.34 -17.40
CA GLN A 97 -3.11 10.64 -16.97
C GLN A 97 -3.20 10.27 -15.49
N PHE A 98 -3.76 11.14 -14.65
CA PHE A 98 -3.92 10.90 -13.22
C PHE A 98 -4.82 9.70 -12.99
N GLN A 99 -5.99 9.67 -13.65
CA GLN A 99 -6.92 8.56 -13.56
C GLN A 99 -6.28 7.24 -14.03
N LYS A 100 -5.53 7.28 -15.14
CA LYS A 100 -4.83 6.10 -15.65
C LYS A 100 -3.79 5.58 -14.66
N ALA A 101 -2.98 6.47 -14.09
CA ALA A 101 -1.95 6.11 -13.12
C ALA A 101 -2.57 5.62 -11.80
N LEU A 102 -3.66 6.24 -11.33
CA LEU A 102 -4.39 5.82 -10.14
C LEU A 102 -4.90 4.38 -10.28
N ASN A 103 -5.46 4.03 -11.44
CA ASN A 103 -5.89 2.66 -11.74
C ASN A 103 -4.71 1.66 -11.73
N GLN A 104 -3.51 2.07 -12.13
CA GLN A 104 -2.32 1.23 -12.05
C GLN A 104 -1.86 1.02 -10.60
N VAL A 105 -1.89 2.07 -9.77
CA VAL A 105 -1.60 1.96 -8.34
C VAL A 105 -2.57 0.98 -7.68
N ILE A 106 -3.89 1.13 -7.92
CA ILE A 106 -4.91 0.20 -7.43
C ILE A 106 -4.61 -1.24 -7.84
N HIS A 107 -4.29 -1.47 -9.12
CA HIS A 107 -3.97 -2.80 -9.62
C HIS A 107 -2.79 -3.45 -8.86
N TYR A 108 -1.75 -2.68 -8.55
CA TYR A 108 -0.60 -3.21 -7.81
C TYR A 108 -0.89 -3.38 -6.32
N MET A 109 -1.67 -2.49 -5.70
CA MET A 109 -2.16 -2.65 -4.33
C MET A 109 -3.00 -3.91 -4.16
N ASP A 110 -3.90 -4.20 -5.11
CA ASP A 110 -4.67 -5.45 -5.14
C ASP A 110 -3.75 -6.68 -5.28
N GLY A 111 -2.68 -6.55 -6.07
CA GLY A 111 -1.67 -7.58 -6.21
C GLY A 111 -0.90 -7.85 -4.92
N LEU A 112 -0.57 -6.79 -4.17
CA LEU A 112 0.04 -6.90 -2.84
C LEU A 112 -0.90 -7.60 -1.87
N TYR A 113 -2.14 -7.13 -1.77
CA TYR A 113 -3.16 -7.74 -0.92
C TYR A 113 -3.35 -9.23 -1.23
N LYS A 114 -3.47 -9.60 -2.51
CA LYS A 114 -3.60 -11.01 -2.92
C LYS A 114 -2.39 -11.87 -2.55
N ARG A 115 -1.19 -11.29 -2.48
CA ARG A 115 0.04 -12.04 -2.17
C ARG A 115 0.23 -12.22 -0.67
N GLU A 116 -0.07 -11.19 0.11
CA GLU A 116 0.21 -11.18 1.56
C GLU A 116 -0.97 -11.73 2.38
N CYS A 117 -2.19 -11.74 1.82
CA CYS A 117 -3.42 -11.91 2.61
C CYS A 117 -4.36 -13.02 2.14
N LEU A 118 -4.18 -13.55 0.93
CA LEU A 118 -5.00 -14.63 0.34
C LEU A 118 -4.13 -15.83 -0.02
#